data_AF-A0A8B6H624-F1
#
_entry.id   AF-A0A8B6H624-F1
#
_cell.length_a   1.000
_cell.length_b   1.000
_cell.length_c   1.000
_cell.angle_alpha   90.00
_cell.angle_beta   90.00
_cell.angle_gamma   90.00
#
_symmetry.space_group_name_H-M   'P 1'
#
loop_
_entity.id
_entity.type
_entity.pdbx_description
1 polymer ?
#
loop_
_entity_poly.entity_id
_entity_poly.type
_entity_poly.pdbx_seq_one_letter_code
_entity_poly.pdbx_strand_id
1 'polypeptide(L)'
;MPVIYKKRPEGFDNLKKEELVLLAKHLKLDFKVSMRKQIIKNLVIDKLVDAEILGEEALELKVENIDAFKLKQLELEHELKLKELEIRKEDELKLKQDELKLKTGELEMKERLEMDKKKKKMNLN
;
A
#
# COMPACT_ATOMS: atom_id res chain seq x y z
N MET A 1 -45.70 -12.39 -6.65
CA MET A 1 -44.66 -12.51 -5.60
C MET A 1 -44.54 -11.18 -4.89
N PRO A 2 -44.59 -11.13 -3.55
CA PRO A 2 -44.68 -9.87 -2.81
C PRO A 2 -43.33 -9.14 -2.80
N VAL A 3 -43.41 -7.82 -2.86
CA VAL A 3 -42.30 -6.88 -2.76
C VAL A 3 -41.76 -6.91 -1.33
N ILE A 4 -40.58 -7.48 -1.13
CA ILE A 4 -39.87 -7.42 0.16
C ILE A 4 -39.46 -5.96 0.36
N TYR A 5 -39.98 -5.35 1.43
CA TYR A 5 -39.78 -3.94 1.75
C TYR A 5 -38.28 -3.64 1.91
N LYS A 6 -37.75 -2.77 1.04
CA LYS A 6 -36.43 -2.13 1.14
C LYS A 6 -36.41 -1.14 2.32
N LYS A 7 -36.45 -1.62 3.55
CA LYS A 7 -36.18 -0.77 4.72
C LYS A 7 -34.72 -0.94 5.11
N ARG A 8 -33.93 0.14 4.99
CA ARG A 8 -32.75 0.30 5.84
C ARG A 8 -33.19 0.02 7.29
N PRO A 9 -32.37 -0.57 8.15
CA PRO A 9 -32.67 -0.66 9.57
C PRO A 9 -32.57 0.75 10.17
N GLU A 10 -33.59 1.57 9.90
CA GLU A 10 -33.82 2.92 10.41
C GLU A 10 -33.85 2.83 11.94
N GLY A 11 -32.72 3.12 12.56
CA GLY A 11 -32.56 3.05 14.02
C GLY A 11 -31.27 2.35 14.48
N PHE A 12 -30.64 1.50 13.66
CA PHE A 12 -29.44 0.78 14.09
C PHE A 12 -28.23 1.70 14.30
N ASP A 13 -28.13 2.79 13.52
CA ASP A 13 -27.13 3.85 13.74
C ASP A 13 -27.34 4.62 15.05
N ASN A 14 -28.60 4.75 15.46
CA ASN A 14 -29.01 5.53 16.63
C ASN A 14 -28.86 4.77 17.95
N LEU A 15 -28.62 3.46 17.92
CA LEU A 15 -28.42 2.65 19.13
C LEU A 15 -27.28 3.21 19.99
N LYS A 16 -27.53 3.37 21.28
CA LYS A 16 -26.50 3.75 22.26
C LYS A 16 -25.51 2.60 22.46
N LYS A 17 -24.32 2.93 22.96
CA LYS A 17 -23.28 1.92 23.23
C LYS A 17 -23.78 0.84 24.19
N GLU A 18 -24.54 1.22 25.20
CA GLU A 18 -25.13 0.30 26.20
C GLU A 18 -26.08 -0.71 25.55
N GLU A 19 -26.94 -0.24 24.63
CA GLU A 19 -27.87 -1.09 23.89
C GLU A 19 -27.13 -2.07 22.98
N LEU A 20 -26.07 -1.62 22.29
CA LEU A 20 -25.20 -2.48 21.47
C LEU A 20 -24.46 -3.52 22.32
N VAL A 21 -24.01 -3.15 23.52
CA VAL A 21 -23.37 -4.07 24.47
C VAL A 21 -24.37 -5.14 24.94
N LEU A 22 -25.62 -4.74 25.23
CA LEU A 22 -26.67 -5.68 25.61
C LEU A 22 -26.99 -6.64 24.46
N LEU A 23 -27.15 -6.12 23.24
CA LEU A 23 -27.36 -6.92 22.02
C LEU A 23 -26.21 -7.92 21.82
N ALA A 24 -24.96 -7.45 21.90
CA ALA A 24 -23.79 -8.31 21.76
C ALA A 24 -23.74 -9.43 22.82
N LYS A 25 -24.14 -9.15 24.07
CA LYS A 25 -24.28 -10.17 25.11
C LYS A 25 -25.36 -11.20 24.79
N HIS A 26 -26.53 -10.75 24.33
CA HIS A 26 -27.64 -11.64 23.96
C HIS A 26 -27.26 -12.54 22.79
N LEU A 27 -26.53 -12.00 21.81
CA LEU A 27 -26.00 -12.73 20.66
C LEU A 27 -24.76 -13.58 20.99
N LYS A 28 -24.31 -13.58 22.26
CA LYS A 28 -23.12 -14.30 22.75
C LYS A 28 -21.85 -14.00 21.92
N LEU A 29 -21.67 -12.74 21.53
CA LEU A 29 -20.49 -12.28 20.83
C LEU A 29 -19.31 -12.12 21.77
N ASP A 30 -18.10 -12.42 21.28
CA ASP A 30 -16.87 -12.09 21.98
C ASP A 30 -16.55 -10.61 21.76
N PHE A 31 -16.76 -9.79 22.79
CA PHE A 31 -16.45 -8.37 22.75
C PHE A 31 -15.96 -7.89 24.12
N LYS A 32 -15.16 -6.83 24.12
CA LYS A 32 -14.75 -6.13 25.36
C LYS A 32 -15.58 -4.85 25.52
N VAL A 33 -16.11 -4.60 26.71
CA VAL A 33 -16.90 -3.38 27.01
C VAL A 33 -16.09 -2.09 26.75
N SER A 34 -14.77 -2.16 26.85
CA SER A 34 -13.85 -1.07 26.52
C SER A 34 -13.74 -0.74 25.03
N MET A 35 -14.21 -1.62 24.12
CA MET A 35 -14.19 -1.36 22.68
C MET A 35 -15.00 -0.12 22.29
N ARG A 36 -14.61 0.53 21.19
CA ARG A 36 -15.35 1.66 20.61
C ARG A 36 -16.75 1.20 20.16
N LYS A 37 -17.75 2.08 20.27
CA LYS A 37 -19.14 1.81 19.85
C LYS A 37 -19.20 1.19 18.45
N GLN A 38 -18.46 1.75 17.49
CA GLN A 38 -18.45 1.28 16.10
C GLN A 38 -17.90 -0.15 15.93
N ILE A 39 -16.92 -0.56 16.74
CA ILE A 39 -16.37 -1.93 16.69
C ILE A 39 -17.44 -2.93 17.16
N ILE A 40 -18.11 -2.64 18.28
CA ILE A 40 -19.19 -3.48 18.81
C ILE A 40 -20.36 -3.52 17.81
N LYS A 41 -20.69 -2.37 17.20
CA LYS A 41 -21.71 -2.26 16.15
C LYS A 41 -21.41 -3.18 14.96
N ASN A 42 -20.18 -3.15 14.44
CA ASN A 42 -19.77 -3.99 13.32
C ASN A 42 -19.91 -5.48 13.65
N LEU A 43 -19.48 -5.91 14.85
CA LEU A 43 -19.63 -7.30 15.30
C LEU A 43 -21.10 -7.74 15.38
N VAL A 44 -21.99 -6.87 15.85
CA VAL A 44 -23.43 -7.15 15.90
C VAL A 44 -24.01 -7.25 14.50
N ILE A 45 -23.64 -6.35 13.58
CA ILE A 45 -24.09 -6.42 12.17
C ILE A 45 -23.68 -7.75 11.55
N ASP A 46 -22.40 -8.12 11.67
CA ASP A 46 -21.88 -9.37 11.11
C ASP A 46 -22.69 -10.58 11.59
N LYS A 47 -22.98 -10.63 12.90
CA LYS A 47 -23.75 -11.74 13.45
C LYS A 47 -25.21 -11.78 13.00
N LEU A 48 -25.83 -10.62 12.84
CA LEU A 48 -27.22 -10.51 12.41
C LEU A 48 -27.38 -10.82 10.91
N VAL A 49 -26.38 -10.48 10.10
CA VAL A 49 -26.31 -10.87 8.68
C VAL A 49 -26.08 -12.38 8.57
N ASP A 50 -25.12 -12.95 9.33
CA ASP A 50 -24.88 -14.40 9.36
C ASP A 50 -26.10 -15.21 9.80
N ALA A 51 -26.94 -14.62 10.67
CA ALA A 51 -28.17 -15.22 11.14
C ALA A 51 -29.37 -14.99 10.20
N GLU A 52 -29.15 -14.39 9.02
CA GLU A 52 -30.18 -14.01 8.04
C GLU A 52 -31.29 -13.10 8.62
N ILE A 53 -31.01 -12.43 9.74
CA ILE A 53 -31.94 -11.48 10.38
C ILE A 53 -31.88 -10.13 9.65
N LEU A 54 -30.69 -9.74 9.21
CA LEU A 54 -30.46 -8.59 8.34
C LEU A 54 -29.98 -9.09 6.98
N GLY A 55 -30.38 -8.39 5.90
CA GLY A 55 -29.83 -8.64 4.58
C GLY A 55 -28.40 -8.11 4.44
N GLU A 56 -27.70 -8.53 3.39
CA GLU A 56 -26.32 -8.12 3.09
C GLU A 56 -26.17 -6.60 2.96
N GLU A 57 -27.23 -5.87 2.61
CA GLU A 57 -27.25 -4.41 2.59
C GLU A 57 -26.90 -3.77 3.94
N ALA A 58 -27.05 -4.49 5.05
CA ALA A 58 -26.66 -4.00 6.37
C ALA A 58 -25.13 -3.90 6.53
N LEU A 59 -24.35 -4.59 5.70
CA LEU A 59 -22.89 -4.48 5.69
C LEU A 59 -22.42 -3.08 5.29
N GLU A 60 -23.21 -2.33 4.50
CA GLU A 60 -22.92 -0.94 4.14
C GLU A 60 -22.92 0.00 5.37
N LEU A 61 -23.56 -0.40 6.46
CA LEU A 61 -23.60 0.36 7.72
C LEU A 61 -22.36 0.13 8.59
N LYS A 62 -21.48 -0.79 8.20
CA LYS A 62 -20.22 -1.02 8.89
C LYS A 62 -19.28 0.14 8.59
N VAL A 63 -18.70 0.70 9.64
CA VAL A 63 -17.64 1.69 9.49
C VAL A 63 -16.33 0.93 9.48
N GLU A 64 -15.62 0.94 8.36
CA GLU A 64 -14.22 0.53 8.36
C GLU A 64 -13.44 1.52 9.24
N ASN A 65 -12.94 1.03 10.37
CA ASN A 65 -11.87 1.74 11.07
C ASN A 65 -10.60 1.52 10.24
N ILE A 66 -10.45 2.26 9.14
CA ILE A 66 -9.13 2.48 8.57
C ILE A 66 -8.39 3.25 9.65
N ASP A 67 -7.49 2.56 10.35
CA ASP A 67 -6.62 3.20 11.32
C ASP A 67 -5.79 4.22 10.56
N ALA A 68 -6.14 5.51 10.70
CA ALA A 68 -5.49 6.60 10.00
C ALA A 68 -3.98 6.59 10.23
N PHE A 69 -3.52 6.05 11.37
CA PHE A 69 -2.11 5.84 11.64
C PHE A 69 -1.50 4.77 10.73
N LYS A 70 -2.19 3.65 10.52
CA LYS A 70 -1.75 2.57 9.63
C LYS A 70 -1.77 2.99 8.16
N LEU A 71 -2.76 3.79 7.76
CA LEU A 71 -2.79 4.38 6.42
C LEU A 71 -1.57 5.28 6.20
N LYS A 72 -1.31 6.18 7.15
CA LYS A 72 -0.14 7.07 7.09
C LYS A 72 1.19 6.33 7.12
N GLN A 73 1.29 5.21 7.85
CA GLN A 73 2.45 4.34 7.81
C GLN A 73 2.67 3.73 6.42
N LEU A 74 1.61 3.21 5.79
CA LEU A 74 1.68 2.64 4.44
C LEU A 74 2.07 3.69 3.40
N GLU A 75 1.52 4.91 3.49
CA GLU A 75 1.91 6.04 2.63
C GLU A 75 3.41 6.35 2.77
N LEU A 76 3.92 6.41 4.01
CA LEU A 76 5.33 6.70 4.26
C LEU A 76 6.25 5.59 3.75
N GLU A 77 5.87 4.32 3.94
CA GLU A 77 6.62 3.17 3.45
C GLU A 77 6.69 3.16 1.93
N HIS A 78 5.59 3.52 1.26
CA HIS A 78 5.56 3.66 -0.18
C HIS A 78 6.46 4.79 -0.68
N GLU A 79 6.44 5.95 -0.01
CA GLU A 79 7.31 7.08 -0.36
C GLU A 79 8.79 6.73 -0.22
N LEU A 80 9.17 6.02 0.85
CA LEU A 80 10.54 5.55 1.07
C LEU A 80 10.99 4.58 -0.03
N LYS A 81 10.16 3.59 -0.37
CA LYS A 81 10.46 2.64 -1.46
C LYS A 81 10.66 3.33 -2.81
N LEU A 82 9.86 4.35 -3.11
CA LEU A 82 10.02 5.13 -4.34
C LEU A 82 11.37 5.87 -4.36
N LYS A 83 11.72 6.55 -3.25
CA LYS A 83 13.00 7.25 -3.13
C LYS A 83 14.21 6.31 -3.24
N GLU A 84 14.15 5.13 -2.61
CA GLU A 84 15.21 4.12 -2.73
C GLU A 84 15.41 3.64 -4.17
N LEU A 85 14.31 3.42 -4.90
CA LEU A 85 14.36 3.03 -6.31
C LEU A 85 14.92 4.14 -7.21
N GLU A 86 14.61 5.39 -6.90
CA GLU A 86 15.12 6.55 -7.64
C GLU A 86 16.64 6.69 -7.47
N ILE A 87 17.12 6.66 -6.23
CA ILE A 87 18.56 6.70 -5.91
C ILE A 87 19.30 5.55 -6.61
N ARG A 88 18.74 4.34 -6.56
CA ARG A 88 19.36 3.16 -7.21
C ARG A 88 19.50 3.33 -8.71
N LYS A 89 18.50 3.92 -9.38
CA LYS A 89 18.55 4.21 -10.81
C LYS A 89 19.58 5.28 -11.14
N GLU A 90 19.69 6.32 -10.32
CA GLU A 90 20.71 7.36 -10.50
C GLU A 90 22.12 6.79 -10.37
N ASP A 91 22.37 5.95 -9.35
CA ASP A 91 23.65 5.28 -9.15
C ASP A 91 24.00 4.36 -10.34
N GLU A 92 23.04 3.61 -10.86
CA GLU A 92 23.25 2.73 -12.02
C GLU A 92 23.56 3.52 -13.30
N LEU A 93 22.88 4.65 -13.52
CA LEU A 93 23.16 5.54 -14.65
C LEU A 93 24.54 6.16 -14.54
N LYS A 94 24.93 6.59 -13.34
CA LYS A 94 26.25 7.17 -13.08
C LYS A 94 27.37 6.16 -13.33
N LEU A 95 27.22 4.94 -12.82
CA LEU A 95 28.15 3.83 -13.08
C LEU A 95 28.31 3.56 -14.58
N LYS A 96 27.20 3.45 -15.33
CA LYS A 96 27.24 3.25 -16.78
C LYS A 96 27.94 4.40 -17.50
N GLN A 97 27.72 5.64 -17.06
CA GLN A 97 28.35 6.81 -17.66
C GLN A 97 29.85 6.84 -17.39
N ASP A 98 30.29 6.47 -16.19
CA ASP A 98 31.70 6.41 -15.83
C ASP A 98 32.43 5.26 -16.55
N GLU A 99 31.79 4.09 -16.71
CA GLU A 99 32.32 2.99 -17.52
C GLU A 99 32.49 3.38 -18.99
N LEU A 100 31.53 4.10 -19.56
CA LEU A 100 31.61 4.61 -20.93
C LEU A 100 32.79 5.57 -21.10
N LYS A 101 32.95 6.54 -20.18
CA LYS A 101 34.08 7.47 -20.20
C LYS A 101 35.43 6.76 -20.11
N LEU A 102 35.52 5.73 -19.27
CA LEU A 102 36.74 4.94 -19.12
C LEU A 102 37.09 4.22 -20.43
N LYS A 103 36.11 3.54 -21.03
CA LYS A 103 36.28 2.84 -22.32
C LYS A 103 36.66 3.78 -23.45
N THR A 104 36.04 4.95 -23.55
CA THR A 104 36.40 5.94 -24.57
C THR A 104 37.82 6.46 -24.36
N GLY A 105 38.22 6.76 -23.13
CA GLY A 105 39.58 7.19 -22.81
C GLY A 105 40.64 6.13 -23.12
N GLU A 106 40.36 4.85 -22.84
CA GLU A 106 41.25 3.75 -23.19
C GLU A 106 41.43 3.58 -24.70
N LEU A 107 40.34 3.72 -25.48
CA LEU A 107 40.39 3.65 -26.94
C LEU A 107 41.22 4.80 -27.52
N GLU A 108 40.97 6.03 -27.08
CA GLU A 108 41.74 7.21 -27.53
C GLU A 108 43.23 7.07 -27.21
N MET A 109 43.58 6.52 -26.03
CA MET A 109 44.96 6.28 -25.66
C MET A 109 45.63 5.22 -26.53
N LYS A 110 44.92 4.12 -26.83
CA LYS A 110 45.40 3.07 -27.73
C LYS A 110 45.62 3.60 -29.14
N GLU A 111 44.69 4.39 -29.68
CA GLU A 111 44.82 5.00 -31.01
C GLU A 111 46.03 5.93 -31.10
N ARG A 112 46.26 6.77 -30.07
CA ARG A 112 47.46 7.63 -30.01
C ARG A 112 48.75 6.81 -30.02
N LEU A 113 48.83 5.76 -29.22
CA LEU A 113 49.99 4.87 -29.17
C LEU A 113 50.24 4.15 -30.51
N GLU A 114 49.19 3.75 -31.22
CA GLU A 114 49.33 3.14 -32.55
C GLU A 114 49.80 4.13 -33.61
N MET A 115 49.26 5.36 -33.59
CA MET A 115 49.69 6.44 -34.47
C MET A 115 51.16 6.81 -34.26
N ASP A 116 51.60 6.90 -33.01
CA ASP A 116 53.00 7.18 -32.66
C ASP A 116 53.93 6.03 -33.10
N LYS A 117 53.51 4.77 -32.95
CA LYS A 117 54.25 3.61 -33.46
C LYS A 117 54.35 3.62 -34.99
N LYS A 118 53.27 3.96 -35.71
CA LYS A 118 53.26 4.08 -37.17
C LYS A 118 54.21 5.20 -37.65
N LYS A 119 54.15 6.37 -37.01
CA LYS A 119 55.06 7.49 -37.32
C LYS A 119 56.53 7.12 -37.13
N LYS A 120 56.87 6.45 -36.02
CA LYS A 120 58.24 5.99 -35.76
C LYS A 120 58.73 4.98 -36.81
N LYS A 121 57.86 4.09 -37.29
CA LYS A 121 58.21 3.13 -38.36
C LYS A 121 58.42 3.80 -39.72
N MET A 122 57.61 4.82 -40.07
CA MET A 122 57.78 5.55 -41.33
C MET A 122 59.03 6.43 -41.37
N ASN A 123 59.49 6.92 -40.23
CA ASN A 123 60.72 7.73 -40.16
C ASN A 123 62.02 6.89 -40.13
N LEU A 124 61.94 5.56 -40.10
CA LEU A 124 63.09 4.65 -40.07
C LEU A 124 63.35 3.91 -41.40
N ASN A 125 62.48 4.09 -42.41
CA ASN A 125 62.64 3.60 -43.78
C ASN A 125 62.98 4.77 -44.71
#